data_AF-A0A932PZC4-F1
#
_entry.id   AF-A0A932PZC4-F1
#
_cell.length_a   1.000
_cell.length_b   1.000
_cell.length_c   1.000
_cell.angle_alpha   90.00
_cell.angle_beta   90.00
_cell.angle_gamma   90.00
#
_symmetry.space_group_name_H-M   'P 1'
#
loop_
_entity.id
_entity.type
_entity.pdbx_description
1 polymer ?
#
loop_
_entity_poly.entity_id
_entity_poly.type
_entity_poly.pdbx_seq_one_letter_code
_entity_poly.pdbx_strand_id
1 'polypeptide(L)' 'MRVTTFKGIVEKGKIKLQGNVRLPEKTRVYVVVPDLERERPARISSPRLARREQAQDFRMEIVE' A
#
# COMPACT_ATOMS: atom_id res chain seq x y z
N MET A 1 20.43 -15.73 -14.09
CA MET A 1 19.69 -15.90 -12.81
C MET A 1 18.72 -17.05 -13.01
N ARG A 2 18.82 -18.15 -12.24
CA ARG A 2 17.93 -19.32 -12.40
C ARG A 2 16.72 -19.12 -11.48
N VAL A 3 15.53 -19.00 -12.06
CA VAL A 3 14.27 -18.76 -11.34
C VAL A 3 13.40 -20.00 -11.48
N THR A 4 12.87 -20.48 -10.38
CA THR A 4 11.88 -21.57 -10.36
C THR A 4 10.55 -20.98 -9.92
N THR A 5 9.52 -21.14 -10.76
CA THR A 5 8.17 -20.66 -10.47
C THR A 5 7.37 -21.78 -9.83
N PHE A 6 6.78 -21.50 -8.67
CA PHE A 6 5.85 -22.40 -8.00
C PHE A 6 4.43 -21.84 -8.10
N LYS A 7 3.47 -22.71 -8.39
CA LYS A 7 2.05 -22.36 -8.32
C LYS A 7 1.53 -22.62 -6.92
N GLY A 8 0.77 -21.67 -6.39
CA GLY A 8 0.14 -21.77 -5.09
C GLY A 8 -1.18 -21.02 -5.07
N ILE A 9 -1.99 -21.33 -4.07
CA ILE A 9 -3.25 -20.65 -3.79
C ILE A 9 -3.13 -19.93 -2.45
N VAL A 10 -3.75 -18.76 -2.34
CA VAL A 10 -3.81 -18.05 -1.07
C VAL A 10 -5.02 -18.59 -0.30
N GLU A 11 -4.77 -19.23 0.83
CA GLU A 11 -5.81 -19.70 1.75
C GLU A 11 -5.58 -19.07 3.13
N LYS A 12 -6.59 -18.36 3.65
CA LYS A 12 -6.53 -17.66 4.96
C LYS A 12 -5.30 -16.73 5.08
N GLY A 13 -5.01 -15.98 4.02
CA GLY A 13 -3.87 -15.04 3.97
C GLY A 13 -2.49 -15.71 3.91
N LYS A 14 -2.41 -17.03 3.78
CA LYS A 14 -1.17 -17.78 3.64
C LYS A 14 -1.06 -18.35 2.23
N ILE A 15 0.10 -18.21 1.60
CA ILE A 15 0.38 -18.85 0.32
C ILE A 15 0.62 -20.34 0.58
N LYS A 16 -0.26 -21.20 0.08
CA LYS A 16 -0.07 -22.65 0.05
C LYS A 16 0.45 -23.05 -1.33
N LEU A 17 1.68 -23.53 -1.38
CA LEU A 17 2.26 -24.10 -2.59
C LEU A 17 1.62 -25.46 -2.86
N GLN A 18 1.30 -25.75 -4.13
CA GLN A 18 0.79 -27.06 -4.51
C GLN A 18 1.93 -28.08 -4.51
N GLY A 19 1.75 -29.20 -3.80
CA GLY A 19 2.74 -30.28 -3.69
C GLY A 19 3.70 -30.14 -2.50
N ASN A 20 4.64 -31.09 -2.39
CA ASN A 20 5.60 -31.19 -1.28
C ASN A 20 6.85 -30.34 -1.53
N VAL A 21 6.65 -29.03 -1.78
CA VAL A 21 7.74 -28.09 -2.10
C VAL A 21 8.38 -27.58 -0.82
N ARG A 22 9.69 -27.81 -0.65
CA ARG A 22 10.50 -27.20 0.41
C ARG A 22 11.41 -26.14 -0.18
N LEU A 23 11.21 -24.89 0.23
CA LEU A 23 12.11 -23.79 -0.11
C LEU A 23 13.32 -23.82 0.84
N PRO A 24 14.55 -23.60 0.35
CA PRO A 24 15.73 -23.54 1.21
C PRO A 24 15.65 -22.37 2.19
N GLU A 25 16.28 -22.52 3.35
CA GLU A 25 16.35 -21.44 4.34
C GLU A 25 17.00 -20.18 3.77
N LYS A 26 16.54 -19.00 4.24
CA LYS A 26 17.03 -17.67 3.84
C LYS A 26 16.94 -17.37 2.33
N THR A 27 16.12 -18.12 1.58
CA THR A 27 15.88 -17.85 0.15
C THR A 27 14.99 -16.61 -0.03
N ARG A 28 15.38 -15.70 -0.92
CA ARG A 28 14.56 -14.55 -1.32
C ARG A 28 13.42 -15.02 -2.22
N VAL A 29 12.19 -14.67 -1.88
CA VAL A 29 10.97 -15.04 -2.62
C VAL A 29 10.30 -13.78 -3.17
N TYR A 30 9.80 -13.86 -4.40
CA TYR A 30 8.98 -12.83 -5.02
C TYR A 30 7.56 -13.39 -5.20
N VAL A 31 6.55 -12.62 -4.79
CA VAL A 31 5.14 -13.00 -4.95
C VAL A 31 4.53 -12.10 -6.02
N VAL A 32 3.98 -12.72 -7.06
CA VAL A 32 3.25 -12.03 -8.12
C VAL A 32 1.78 -12.38 -7.96
N VAL A 33 0.95 -11.38 -7.66
CA VAL A 33 -0.50 -11.52 -7.56
C VAL A 33 -1.11 -10.78 -8.74
N PRO A 34 -1.67 -11.47 -9.75
CA PRO A 34 -2.40 -10.81 -10.82
C PRO A 34 -3.66 -10.15 -10.26
N ASP A 35 -4.04 -9.01 -10.83
CA ASP A 35 -5.31 -8.33 -10.55
C ASP A 35 -5.56 -7.94 -9.09
N LEU A 36 -4.48 -7.78 -8.31
CA LEU A 36 -4.59 -7.21 -6.97
C LEU A 36 -4.86 -5.71 -7.10
N GLU A 37 -6.14 -5.34 -7.15
CA GLU A 37 -6.55 -3.96 -6.93
C GLU A 37 -6.10 -3.55 -5.53
N ARG A 38 -5.00 -2.81 -5.47
CA ARG A 38 -4.67 -2.08 -4.25
C ARG A 38 -5.75 -1.03 -4.10
N GLU A 39 -6.63 -1.22 -3.12
CA GLU A 39 -7.48 -0.14 -2.63
C GLU A 39 -6.55 1.06 -2.36
N ARG A 40 -6.63 2.07 -3.23
CA ARG A 40 -5.93 3.31 -2.98
C ARG A 40 -6.63 3.91 -1.78
N PRO A 41 -5.93 4.22 -0.68
CA PRO A 41 -6.57 4.90 0.44
C PRO A 41 -7.27 6.15 -0.11
N ALA A 42 -8.54 6.32 0.23
CA ALA A 42 -9.33 7.44 -0.24
C ALA A 42 -8.61 8.74 0.17
N ARG A 43 -8.13 9.48 -0.83
CA ARG A 43 -7.41 10.73 -0.57
C ARG A 43 -8.44 11.82 -0.31
N ILE A 44 -8.71 12.10 0.96
CA ILE A 44 -9.47 13.29 1.35
C ILE A 44 -8.53 14.49 1.19
N SER A 45 -8.78 15.33 0.18
CA SER A 45 -8.04 16.58 0.04
C SER A 45 -8.49 17.52 1.15
N SER A 46 -7.56 17.97 1.99
CA SER A 46 -7.86 19.06 2.92
C SER A 46 -8.15 20.34 2.13
N PRO A 47 -9.13 21.16 2.54
CA PRO A 47 -9.31 22.49 1.99
C PRO A 47 -8.02 23.29 2.12
N ARG A 48 -7.72 24.09 1.09
CA ARG A 48 -6.61 25.05 1.08
C ARG A 48 -7.16 26.41 0.70
N LEU A 49 -6.48 27.47 1.14
CA LEU A 49 -6.79 28.81 0.66
C LEU A 49 -6.62 28.87 -0.86
N ALA A 50 -7.58 29.47 -1.55
CA ALA A 50 -7.51 29.68 -3.00
C ALA A 50 -6.31 30.57 -3.37
N ARG A 51 -5.95 31.51 -2.50
CA ARG A 51 -4.78 32.38 -2.60
C ARG A 51 -4.05 32.41 -1.26
N ARG A 52 -2.74 32.19 -1.26
CA ARG A 52 -1.96 32.07 -0.01
C ARG A 52 -1.95 33.38 0.78
N GLU A 53 -2.05 34.50 0.08
CA GLU A 53 -2.01 35.85 0.62
C GLU A 53 -3.21 36.15 1.54
N GLN A 54 -4.33 35.44 1.37
CA GLN A 54 -5.55 35.60 2.18
C GLN A 54 -5.40 35.09 3.63
N ALA A 55 -4.29 34.43 3.97
CA ALA A 55 -4.05 33.99 5.35
C ALA A 55 -4.07 35.16 6.35
N GLN A 56 -3.77 36.38 5.91
CA GLN A 56 -3.82 37.58 6.73
C GLN A 56 -5.24 37.96 7.18
N ASP A 57 -6.27 37.56 6.43
CA ASP A 57 -7.67 37.89 6.72
C ASP A 57 -8.24 37.04 7.87
N PHE A 58 -7.55 35.95 8.22
CA PHE A 58 -7.95 35.00 9.28
C PHE A 58 -7.14 35.21 10.57
N ARG A 59 -6.58 36.40 10.78
CA ARG A 59 -5.90 36.72 12.04
C ARG A 59 -6.92 36.83 13.17
N MET A 60 -6.66 36.12 14.26
CA MET A 60 -7.49 36.15 15.46
C MET A 60 -7.35 37.50 16.15
N GLU A 61 -8.47 38.18 16.38
CA GLU A 61 -8.53 39.38 17.22
C GLU A 61 -8.91 38.94 18.65
N ILE A 62 -8.12 39.38 19.63
CA ILE A 62 -8.41 39.16 21.06
C ILE A 62 -8.97 40.47 21.59
N VAL A 63 -10.21 40.44 22.06
CA VAL A 63 -10.86 41.56 22.75
C VAL A 63 -10.79 41.27 24.26
N GLU A 64 -10.22 42.20 25.03
CA GLU A 64 -10.15 42.15 26.51
C GLU A 64 -11.47 42.59 27.17
#